data_AF-A0ABD1WQT6-F1
#
_entry.id   AF-A0ABD1WQT6-F1
#
_cell.length_a   1.000
_cell.length_b   1.000
_cell.length_c   1.000
_cell.angle_alpha   90.00
_cell.angle_beta   90.00
_cell.angle_gamma   90.00
#
_symmetry.space_group_name_H-M   'P 1'
#
loop_
_entity.id
_entity.type
_entity.pdbx_description
1 polymer ?
#
loop_
_entity_poly.entity_id
_entity_poly.type
_entity_poly.pdbx_seq_one_letter_code
_entity_poly.pdbx_strand_id
1 'polypeptide(L)'
;MFDGPKYDGNYLRSLLRGTLGNLTLSNTLTNVVIPTFDMKRLQPIVFNTKDAKTNWCKNALLSDVCLGTSAAPTFLPPHYFKIKDATQGETRTFDLVDGGLAANNPVSI
;
A
#
# COMPACT_ATOMS: atom_id res chain seq x y z
N MET A 1 1.36 19.48 22.65
CA MET A 1 1.58 19.78 21.22
C MET A 1 1.86 18.45 20.57
N PHE A 2 0.89 17.86 19.87
CA PHE A 2 1.13 16.61 19.14
C PHE A 2 1.79 17.01 17.83
N ASP A 3 3.12 17.13 17.84
CA ASP A 3 3.87 17.16 16.59
C ASP A 3 3.53 15.90 15.81
N GLY A 4 3.43 16.04 14.48
CA GLY A 4 3.05 14.97 13.57
C GLY A 4 4.00 13.76 13.61
N PRO A 5 3.96 12.86 12.61
CA PRO A 5 4.85 11.72 12.58
C PRO A 5 6.32 12.14 12.65
N LYS A 6 7.17 11.30 13.26
CA LYS A 6 8.61 11.53 13.44
C LYS A 6 9.34 11.88 12.13
N TYR A 7 8.87 11.34 11.01
CA TYR A 7 9.38 11.60 9.67
C TYR A 7 8.25 12.05 8.75
N ASP A 8 8.56 12.95 7.80
CA ASP A 8 7.60 13.48 6.83
C ASP A 8 7.25 12.50 5.68
N GLY A 9 8.03 11.43 5.53
CA GLY A 9 7.88 10.42 4.48
C GLY A 9 8.25 10.87 3.07
N ASN A 10 8.74 12.10 2.87
CA ASN A 10 9.01 12.65 1.54
C ASN A 10 10.16 11.92 0.84
N TYR A 11 11.25 11.68 1.57
CA TYR A 11 12.41 10.96 1.03
C TYR A 11 12.05 9.52 0.63
N LEU A 12 11.35 8.78 1.50
CA LEU A 12 10.91 7.42 1.22
C LEU A 12 10.01 7.36 -0.02
N ARG A 13 9.08 8.32 -0.14
CA ARG A 13 8.19 8.43 -1.31
C ARG A 13 8.96 8.66 -2.61
N SER A 14 9.91 9.59 -2.61
CA SER A 14 10.75 9.86 -3.78
C SER A 14 11.61 8.66 -4.15
N LEU A 15 12.23 8.01 -3.16
CA LEU A 15 13.04 6.81 -3.37
C LEU A 15 12.21 5.66 -3.99
N LEU A 16 11.06 5.34 -3.40
CA LEU A 16 10.22 4.24 -3.91
C LEU A 16 9.68 4.54 -5.31
N ARG A 17 9.26 5.77 -5.59
CA ARG A 17 8.82 6.16 -6.94
C ARG A 17 9.95 6.14 -7.96
N GLY A 18 11.15 6.57 -7.58
CA GLY A 18 12.33 6.54 -8.46
C GLY A 18 12.77 5.11 -8.78
N THR A 19 12.77 4.22 -7.77
CA THR A 19 13.25 2.84 -7.93
C THR A 19 12.22 1.93 -8.59
N LEU A 20 10.93 2.05 -8.24
CA LEU A 20 9.88 1.14 -8.71
C LEU A 20 9.11 1.68 -9.91
N GLY A 21 9.21 2.99 -10.20
CA GLY A 21 8.55 3.63 -11.32
C GLY A 21 7.05 3.35 -11.36
N ASN A 22 6.58 2.86 -12.51
CA ASN A 22 5.17 2.55 -12.77
C ASN A 22 4.85 1.05 -12.64
N LEU A 23 5.72 0.25 -12.02
CA LEU A 23 5.47 -1.18 -11.82
C LEU A 23 4.29 -1.38 -10.87
N THR A 24 3.38 -2.28 -11.24
CA THR A 24 2.25 -2.72 -10.42
C THR A 24 2.50 -4.09 -9.80
N LEU A 25 1.66 -4.48 -8.83
CA LEU A 25 1.72 -5.81 -8.21
C LEU A 25 1.67 -6.97 -9.20
N SER A 26 0.92 -6.85 -10.30
CA SER A 26 0.86 -7.88 -11.33
C SER A 26 2.17 -8.05 -12.12
N ASN A 27 3.09 -7.06 -12.06
CA ASN A 27 4.40 -7.12 -12.70
C ASN A 27 5.47 -7.84 -11.86
N THR A 28 5.16 -8.30 -10.64
CA THR A 28 6.16 -9.00 -9.81
C THR A 28 6.58 -10.32 -10.43
N LEU A 29 7.88 -10.63 -10.39
CA LEU A 29 8.45 -11.87 -10.95
C LEU A 29 8.02 -13.12 -10.16
N THR A 30 7.77 -12.96 -8.87
CA THR A 30 7.32 -14.01 -7.96
C THR A 30 6.04 -13.60 -7.25
N ASN A 31 5.39 -14.57 -6.59
CA ASN A 31 4.23 -14.28 -5.76
C ASN A 31 4.69 -13.55 -4.50
N VAL A 32 4.16 -12.34 -4.30
CA VAL A 32 4.36 -11.55 -3.08
C VAL A 32 3.06 -11.43 -2.30
N VAL A 33 3.18 -11.24 -0.98
CA VAL A 33 2.08 -10.94 -0.05
C VAL A 33 2.53 -9.79 0.83
N ILE A 34 1.80 -8.68 0.79
CA ILE A 34 2.15 -7.44 1.49
C ILE A 34 0.93 -6.98 2.30
N PRO A 35 0.96 -7.12 3.64
CA PRO A 35 -0.12 -6.66 4.50
C PRO A 35 -0.06 -5.15 4.71
N THR A 36 -1.23 -4.55 4.83
CA THR A 36 -1.47 -3.15 5.19
C THR A 36 -2.75 -3.06 6.02
N PHE A 37 -3.03 -1.92 6.65
CA PHE A 37 -4.30 -1.67 7.33
C PHE A 37 -4.98 -0.43 6.73
N ASP A 38 -6.24 -0.56 6.30
CA ASP A 38 -7.03 0.56 5.80
C ASP A 38 -7.76 1.22 6.97
N MET A 39 -7.31 2.42 7.33
CA MET A 39 -7.85 3.15 8.48
C MET A 39 -9.26 3.68 8.23
N LYS A 40 -9.60 3.99 6.98
CA LYS A 40 -10.92 4.52 6.65
C LYS A 40 -11.99 3.44 6.73
N ARG A 41 -11.63 2.22 6.32
CA ARG A 41 -12.51 1.04 6.39
C ARG A 41 -12.33 0.22 7.67
N LEU A 42 -11.35 0.57 8.50
CA LEU A 42 -10.99 -0.12 9.74
C LEU A 42 -10.79 -1.64 9.56
N GLN A 43 -10.09 -2.04 8.48
CA GLN A 43 -9.85 -3.46 8.18
C GLN A 43 -8.46 -3.72 7.59
N PRO A 44 -7.91 -4.93 7.79
CA PRO A 44 -6.74 -5.42 7.07
C PRO A 44 -6.96 -5.36 5.55
N ILE A 45 -5.93 -4.98 4.82
CA ILE A 45 -5.85 -5.17 3.37
C ILE A 45 -4.55 -5.87 3.04
N VAL A 46 -4.67 -7.07 2.49
CA VAL A 46 -3.55 -7.77 1.89
C VAL A 46 -3.50 -7.47 0.40
N PHE A 47 -2.33 -7.08 -0.05
CA PHE A 47 -1.97 -6.97 -1.45
C PHE A 47 -1.13 -8.18 -1.85
N ASN A 48 -1.52 -8.88 -2.91
CA ASN A 48 -0.76 -10.03 -3.39
C ASN A 48 -0.79 -10.12 -4.92
N THR A 49 0.20 -10.81 -5.48
CA THR A 49 0.35 -10.96 -6.94
C THR A 49 -0.83 -11.67 -7.60
N LYS A 50 -1.43 -12.65 -6.91
CA LYS A 50 -2.50 -13.49 -7.48
C LYS A 50 -3.77 -12.67 -7.69
N ASP A 51 -4.21 -11.94 -6.69
CA ASP A 51 -5.38 -11.06 -6.76
C ASP A 51 -5.13 -9.90 -7.71
N ALA A 52 -3.91 -9.34 -7.74
CA ALA A 52 -3.57 -8.25 -8.66
C ALA A 52 -3.65 -8.66 -10.14
N LYS A 53 -3.47 -9.93 -10.48
CA LYS A 53 -3.58 -10.43 -11.85
C LYS A 53 -5.04 -10.56 -12.35
N THR A 54 -6.00 -10.67 -11.44
CA THR A 54 -7.41 -10.93 -11.79
C THR A 54 -8.35 -9.80 -11.36
N ASN A 55 -7.93 -8.93 -10.45
CA ASN A 55 -8.75 -7.86 -9.90
C ASN A 55 -8.04 -6.50 -10.04
N TRP A 56 -8.58 -5.64 -10.89
CA TRP A 56 -8.05 -4.30 -11.16
C TRP A 56 -7.92 -3.48 -9.87
N CYS A 57 -8.88 -3.61 -8.93
CA CYS A 57 -8.86 -2.91 -7.64
C CYS A 57 -7.68 -3.31 -6.75
N LYS A 58 -7.01 -4.44 -7.04
CA LYS A 58 -5.90 -4.97 -6.24
C LYS A 58 -4.56 -4.78 -6.93
N ASN A 59 -4.54 -4.35 -8.20
CA ASN A 59 -3.31 -4.12 -8.96
C ASN A 59 -2.74 -2.71 -8.75
N ALA A 60 -2.40 -2.39 -7.51
CA ALA A 60 -1.80 -1.10 -7.13
C ALA A 60 -0.35 -0.98 -7.63
N LEU A 61 0.15 0.27 -7.74
CA LEU A 61 1.57 0.53 -7.93
C LEU A 61 2.37 -0.04 -6.75
N LEU A 62 3.49 -0.69 -7.03
CA LEU A 62 4.37 -1.24 -6.00
C LEU A 62 4.83 -0.14 -5.03
N SER A 63 5.12 1.06 -5.53
CA SER A 63 5.48 2.20 -4.69
C SER A 63 4.40 2.57 -3.68
N ASP A 64 3.12 2.52 -4.08
CA ASP A 64 2.00 2.86 -3.19
C ASP A 64 1.80 1.78 -2.11
N VAL A 65 1.95 0.52 -2.49
CA VAL A 65 1.84 -0.62 -1.56
C VAL A 65 2.98 -0.60 -0.55
N CYS A 66 4.21 -0.34 -1.00
CA CYS A 66 5.38 -0.19 -0.14
C CYS A 66 5.24 1.00 0.82
N LEU A 67 4.71 2.13 0.36
CA LEU A 67 4.45 3.28 1.22
C LEU A 67 3.38 2.97 2.28
N GLY A 68 2.32 2.27 1.88
CA GLY A 68 1.27 1.86 2.81
C GLY A 68 1.78 0.90 3.90
N THR A 69 2.50 -0.15 3.51
CA THR A 69 3.00 -1.14 4.47
C THR A 69 4.08 -0.59 5.40
N SER A 70 4.84 0.42 4.99
CA SER A 70 5.85 1.08 5.84
C SER A 70 5.31 2.24 6.69
N ALA A 71 4.06 2.66 6.51
CA ALA A 71 3.49 3.83 7.18
C ALA A 71 3.12 3.54 8.65
N ALA A 72 4.14 3.27 9.48
CA ALA A 72 3.98 2.93 10.88
C ALA A 72 3.45 4.15 11.66
N PRO A 73 2.38 3.97 12.48
CA PRO A 73 1.84 5.05 13.29
C PRO A 73 2.93 5.71 14.13
N THR A 74 2.87 7.04 14.27
CA THR A 74 3.87 7.90 14.94
C THR A 74 5.23 8.04 14.23
N PHE A 75 5.58 7.17 13.28
CA PHE A 75 6.84 7.24 12.54
C PHE A 75 6.68 7.91 11.17
N LEU A 76 5.70 7.48 10.39
CA LEU A 76 5.47 7.95 9.03
C LEU A 76 4.00 8.35 8.85
N PRO A 77 3.71 9.32 7.96
CA PRO A 77 2.34 9.69 7.67
C PRO A 77 1.60 8.55 6.95
N PRO A 78 0.28 8.41 7.18
CA PRO A 78 -0.56 7.52 6.39
C PRO A 78 -0.44 7.77 4.89
N HIS A 79 -0.56 6.71 4.09
CA HIS A 79 -0.46 6.80 2.64
C HIS A 79 -1.82 6.66 1.97
N TYR A 80 -2.19 7.66 1.18
CA TYR A 80 -3.43 7.69 0.42
C TYR A 80 -3.17 7.59 -1.09
N PHE A 81 -3.94 6.75 -1.77
CA PHE A 81 -3.94 6.69 -3.22
C PHE A 81 -5.27 6.19 -3.78
N LYS A 82 -5.40 6.26 -5.11
CA LYS A 82 -6.58 5.81 -5.86
C LYS A 82 -6.16 4.90 -6.99
N ILE A 83 -6.94 3.87 -7.24
CA ILE A 83 -6.87 3.06 -8.45
C ILE A 83 -8.15 3.33 -9.24
N LYS A 84 -8.03 3.55 -10.54
CA LYS A 84 -9.15 3.70 -11.46
C LYS A 84 -9.26 2.47 -12.33
N ASP A 85 -10.47 1.98 -12.52
CA ASP A 85 -10.75 0.97 -13.54
C ASP A 85 -10.57 1.60 -14.91
N ALA A 86 -9.77 0.95 -15.75
CA ALA A 86 -9.57 1.36 -17.14
C ALA A 86 -10.82 1.12 -18.00
N THR A 87 -11.74 0.24 -17.56
CA THR A 87 -12.88 -0.21 -18.36
C THR A 87 -14.21 0.43 -17.95
N GLN A 88 -14.54 0.47 -16.66
CA GLN A 88 -15.83 0.97 -16.17
C GLN A 88 -15.74 2.36 -15.52
N GLY A 89 -14.53 2.92 -15.38
CA GLY A 89 -14.32 4.24 -14.76
C GLY A 89 -14.53 4.28 -13.24
N GLU A 90 -14.79 3.13 -12.61
CA GLU A 90 -14.88 3.02 -11.17
C GLU A 90 -13.56 3.42 -10.49
N THR A 91 -13.64 3.99 -9.29
CA THR A 91 -12.46 4.40 -8.54
C THR A 91 -12.46 3.79 -7.15
N ARG A 92 -11.39 3.08 -6.81
CA ARG A 92 -11.15 2.58 -5.45
C ARG A 92 -10.11 3.46 -4.75
N THR A 93 -10.45 3.90 -3.54
CA THR A 93 -9.58 4.67 -2.65
C THR A 93 -8.98 3.75 -1.59
N PHE A 94 -7.78 4.11 -1.14
CA PHE A 94 -7.04 3.40 -0.08
C PHE A 94 -6.42 4.42 0.86
N ASP A 95 -6.66 4.26 2.15
CA ASP A 95 -6.13 5.08 3.24
C ASP A 95 -5.30 4.18 4.17
N LEU A 96 -4.05 3.91 3.78
CA LEU A 96 -3.25 2.83 4.35
C LEU A 96 -2.27 3.29 5.42
N VAL A 97 -2.08 2.42 6.40
CA VAL A 97 -0.97 2.41 7.36
C VAL A 97 -0.34 1.03 7.44
N ASP A 98 0.74 0.95 8.21
CA ASP A 98 1.58 -0.23 8.36
C ASP A 98 0.78 -1.50 8.68
N GLY A 99 1.17 -2.58 7.99
CA GLY A 99 0.57 -3.89 8.13
C GLY A 99 0.73 -4.50 9.51
N GLY A 100 1.66 -4.02 10.35
CA GLY A 100 1.84 -4.45 11.74
C GLY A 100 0.60 -4.21 12.62
N LEU A 101 -0.28 -3.27 12.26
CA LEU A 101 -1.60 -3.13 12.89
C LEU A 101 -2.60 -4.21 12.46
N ALA A 102 -2.46 -4.75 11.25
CA ALA A 102 -3.31 -5.81 10.70
C ALA A 102 -2.80 -7.20 11.09
N ALA A 103 -1.49 -7.41 10.97
CA ALA A 103 -0.76 -8.65 11.24
C ALA A 103 0.73 -8.34 11.41
N ASN A 104 1.24 -8.47 12.63
CA ASN A 104 2.65 -8.31 12.95
C ASN A 104 3.54 -9.48 12.47
N ASN A 105 2.94 -10.54 11.93
CA ASN A 105 3.64 -11.66 11.31
C ASN A 105 2.92 -12.07 10.00
N PRO A 106 3.47 -11.75 8.81
CA PRO A 106 2.85 -12.09 7.53
C PRO A 106 2.84 -13.59 7.23
N VAL A 107 3.60 -14.42 7.96
CA VAL A 107 3.64 -15.88 7.75
C VAL A 107 2.31 -16.56 8.11
N SER A 108 1.51 -15.95 8.98
CA SER A 108 0.23 -16.51 9.42
C SER A 108 -0.98 -16.05 8.58
N ILE A 109 -0.74 -15.34 7.48
CA ILE A 109 -1.78 -14.77 6.60
C ILE A 109 -1.89 -15.58 5.30
#